data_AF-A0A538C9L1-F1
#
_entry.id   AF-A0A538C9L1-F1
#
_cell.length_a   1.000
_cell.length_b   1.000
_cell.length_c   1.000
_cell.angle_alpha   90.00
_cell.angle_beta   90.00
_cell.angle_gamma   90.00
#
_symmetry.space_group_name_H-M   'P 1'
#
loop_
_entity.id
_entity.type
_entity.pdbx_description
1 polymer ?
#
loop_
_entity_poly.entity_id
_entity_poly.type
_entity_poly.pdbx_seq_one_letter_code
_entity_poly.pdbx_strand_id
1 'polypeptide(L)'
;MCIVPDGDLFEAISGGGASVATGHIERFTPDGIQLASGEFLKADVVVTATGLNLQPFGGIAFSVDGAPVDLPETTVYKSMMLSDVPNFAFAIGYTNASWTLRVDLVCEHVCRLLAHMDGHGADMVVPVRGEEGGERLPVFNLTSGYVRRGSHLFPHAGTSGPWTSPMAYEVDVERLRFGPVDGPELRFRTRDRSPDPIAAGA
;
A
#
# COMPACT_ATOMS: atom_id res chain seq x y z
N MET A 1 -4.41 10.61 -8.85
CA MET A 1 -4.93 11.80 -9.56
C MET A 1 -3.85 12.24 -10.54
N CYS A 2 -4.17 12.45 -11.82
CA CYS A 2 -3.24 13.07 -12.77
C CYS A 2 -3.55 14.56 -12.81
N ILE A 3 -2.57 15.40 -12.51
CA ILE A 3 -2.71 16.85 -12.52
C ILE A 3 -1.89 17.37 -13.69
N VAL A 4 -2.44 18.32 -14.43
CA VAL A 4 -1.77 19.04 -15.52
C VAL A 4 -1.68 20.51 -15.09
N PRO A 5 -0.69 20.89 -14.26
CA PRO A 5 -0.68 22.21 -13.61
C PRO A 5 -0.67 23.36 -14.61
N ASP A 6 0.09 23.20 -15.70
CA ASP A 6 0.30 24.24 -16.71
C ASP A 6 -0.70 24.16 -17.88
N GLY A 7 -1.57 23.15 -17.88
CA GLY A 7 -2.59 22.96 -18.93
C GLY A 7 -2.06 22.60 -20.32
N ASP A 8 -0.75 22.40 -20.47
CA ASP A 8 -0.04 22.13 -21.73
C ASP A 8 -0.64 20.97 -22.56
N LEU A 9 -1.10 19.89 -21.91
CA LEU A 9 -1.82 18.80 -22.57
C LEU A 9 -3.11 19.29 -23.25
N PHE A 10 -3.87 20.15 -22.58
CA PHE A 10 -5.12 20.69 -23.12
C PHE A 10 -4.87 21.72 -24.21
N GLU A 11 -3.80 22.52 -24.09
CA GLU A 11 -3.34 23.42 -25.15
C GLU A 11 -2.96 22.64 -26.41
N ALA A 12 -2.20 21.53 -26.29
CA ALA A 12 -1.83 20.68 -27.41
C ALA A 12 -3.05 20.06 -28.12
N ILE A 13 -4.04 19.61 -27.36
CA ILE A 13 -5.29 19.05 -27.92
C ILE A 13 -6.10 20.14 -28.62
N SER A 14 -6.34 21.27 -27.96
CA SER A 14 -7.13 22.38 -28.53
C SER A 14 -6.46 23.02 -29.75
N GLY A 15 -5.13 23.07 -29.78
CA GLY A 15 -4.34 23.51 -30.94
C GLY A 15 -4.26 22.50 -32.09
N GLY A 16 -4.82 21.29 -31.93
CA GLY A 16 -4.82 20.23 -32.95
C GLY A 16 -3.49 19.47 -33.09
N GLY A 17 -2.53 19.71 -32.19
CA GLY A 17 -1.25 18.99 -32.15
C GLY A 17 -1.33 17.61 -31.50
N ALA A 18 -2.45 17.31 -30.82
CA ALA A 18 -2.74 16.02 -30.22
C ALA A 18 -4.23 15.65 -30.40
N SER A 19 -4.51 14.35 -30.44
CA SER A 19 -5.87 13.81 -30.53
C SER A 19 -6.06 12.64 -29.56
N VAL A 20 -7.29 12.43 -29.11
CA VAL A 20 -7.68 11.31 -28.24
C VAL A 20 -8.53 10.33 -29.02
N ALA A 21 -8.09 9.07 -29.10
CA ALA A 21 -8.90 7.97 -29.62
C ALA A 21 -9.39 7.11 -28.46
N THR A 22 -10.69 6.82 -28.42
CA THR A 22 -11.31 5.97 -27.39
C THR A 22 -11.79 4.67 -28.03
N GLY A 23 -11.25 3.54 -27.60
CA GLY A 23 -11.66 2.23 -28.11
C GLY A 23 -10.82 1.08 -27.55
N HIS A 24 -11.21 -0.14 -27.91
CA HIS A 24 -10.41 -1.32 -27.63
C HIS A 24 -9.43 -1.57 -28.78
N ILE A 25 -8.16 -1.78 -28.44
CA ILE A 25 -7.14 -2.19 -29.39
C ILE A 25 -7.43 -3.64 -29.79
N GLU A 26 -7.59 -3.90 -31.10
CA GLU A 26 -7.70 -5.24 -31.65
C GLU A 26 -6.31 -5.85 -31.83
N ARG A 27 -5.40 -5.12 -32.52
CA ARG A 27 -4.02 -5.54 -32.74
C ARG A 27 -3.11 -4.37 -33.12
N PHE A 28 -1.81 -4.59 -32.97
CA PHE A 28 -0.78 -3.79 -33.61
C PHE A 28 -0.58 -4.23 -35.07
N THR A 29 -0.23 -3.31 -35.94
CA THR A 29 0.21 -3.56 -37.32
C THR A 29 1.60 -2.95 -37.53
N PRO A 30 2.28 -3.27 -38.65
CA PRO A 30 3.58 -2.65 -38.95
C PRO A 30 3.54 -1.11 -39.01
N ASP A 31 2.39 -0.51 -39.32
CA ASP A 31 2.23 0.92 -39.56
C ASP A 31 1.36 1.64 -38.51
N GLY A 32 0.95 0.95 -37.43
CA GLY A 32 0.10 1.54 -36.40
C GLY A 32 -0.73 0.57 -35.56
N ILE A 33 -1.94 1.01 -35.18
CA ILE A 33 -2.84 0.29 -34.27
C ILE A 33 -4.23 0.16 -34.91
N GLN A 34 -4.74 -1.06 -34.98
CA GLN A 34 -6.11 -1.34 -35.39
C GLN A 34 -7.01 -1.37 -34.14
N LEU A 35 -8.05 -0.54 -34.12
CA LEU A 35 -9.10 -0.61 -33.11
C LEU A 35 -10.17 -1.62 -33.52
N ALA A 36 -10.81 -2.25 -32.54
CA ALA A 36 -11.93 -3.18 -32.74
C ALA A 36 -13.16 -2.52 -33.39
N SER A 37 -13.23 -1.19 -33.40
CA SER A 37 -14.23 -0.41 -34.13
C SER A 37 -14.03 -0.41 -35.66
N GLY A 38 -12.86 -0.87 -36.14
CA GLY A 38 -12.44 -0.76 -37.53
C GLY A 38 -11.57 0.47 -37.83
N GLU A 39 -11.47 1.43 -36.91
CA GLU A 39 -10.60 2.60 -37.05
C GLU A 39 -9.11 2.20 -37.00
N PHE A 40 -8.31 2.78 -37.89
CA PHE A 40 -6.86 2.58 -37.95
C PHE A 40 -6.12 3.83 -37.51
N LEU A 41 -5.31 3.70 -36.46
CA LEU A 41 -4.46 4.76 -35.93
C LEU A 41 -3.03 4.58 -36.47
N LYS A 42 -2.65 5.39 -37.46
CA LYS A 42 -1.29 5.37 -38.00
C LYS A 42 -0.28 5.83 -36.93
N ALA A 43 0.81 5.10 -36.75
CA ALA A 43 1.87 5.48 -35.83
C ALA A 43 3.22 4.92 -36.27
N ASP A 44 4.24 5.78 -36.28
CA ASP A 44 5.63 5.36 -36.53
C ASP A 44 6.32 4.91 -35.23
N VAL A 45 5.86 5.40 -34.08
CA VAL A 45 6.36 5.08 -32.74
C VAL A 45 5.20 4.86 -31.78
N VAL A 46 5.29 3.81 -30.97
CA VAL A 46 4.32 3.52 -29.90
C VAL A 46 5.04 3.57 -28.56
N VAL A 47 4.49 4.36 -27.63
CA VAL A 47 4.94 4.40 -26.23
C VAL A 47 3.90 3.72 -25.33
N THR A 48 4.30 2.64 -24.66
CA THR A 48 3.40 1.85 -23.79
C THR A 48 3.33 2.42 -22.38
N ALA A 49 2.52 3.47 -22.19
CA ALA A 49 2.24 4.04 -20.86
C ALA A 49 1.18 3.21 -20.06
N THR A 50 1.29 1.87 -20.06
CA THR A 50 0.24 0.93 -19.59
C THR A 50 0.25 0.63 -18.08
N GLY A 51 0.95 1.44 -17.29
CA GLY A 51 1.04 1.30 -15.83
C GLY A 51 2.06 0.24 -15.39
N LEU A 52 1.82 -0.36 -14.21
CA LEU A 52 2.80 -1.14 -13.46
C LEU A 52 2.36 -2.60 -13.24
N ASN A 53 3.30 -3.50 -12.97
CA ASN A 53 2.99 -4.75 -12.28
C ASN A 53 3.18 -4.50 -10.78
N LEU A 54 2.09 -4.57 -10.02
CA LEU A 54 2.16 -4.32 -8.58
C LEU A 54 2.80 -5.50 -7.86
N GLN A 55 3.75 -5.20 -6.97
CA GLN A 55 4.45 -6.19 -6.15
C GLN A 55 4.47 -5.71 -4.70
N PRO A 56 3.66 -6.32 -3.80
CA PRO A 56 3.61 -5.93 -2.41
C PRO A 56 4.97 -6.17 -1.74
N PHE A 57 5.42 -5.19 -0.95
CA PHE A 57 6.63 -5.27 -0.13
C PHE A 57 7.90 -5.72 -0.87
N GLY A 58 8.02 -5.39 -2.16
CA GLY A 58 9.17 -5.77 -2.97
C GLY A 58 9.33 -7.28 -3.19
N GLY A 59 8.29 -8.09 -2.92
CA GLY A 59 8.32 -9.54 -3.10
C GLY A 59 9.01 -10.31 -1.98
N ILE A 60 9.19 -9.68 -0.82
CA ILE A 60 9.67 -10.36 0.39
C ILE A 60 8.70 -11.50 0.74
N ALA A 61 9.24 -12.68 1.00
CA ALA A 61 8.48 -13.80 1.54
C ALA A 61 8.39 -13.65 3.06
N PHE A 62 7.17 -13.71 3.60
CA PHE A 62 6.90 -13.55 5.03
C PHE A 62 6.62 -14.91 5.67
N SER A 63 7.11 -15.09 6.89
CA SER A 63 6.76 -16.23 7.74
C SER A 63 6.73 -15.82 9.21
N VAL A 64 5.80 -16.39 9.97
CA VAL A 64 5.71 -16.26 11.44
C VAL A 64 5.77 -17.66 12.04
N ASP A 65 6.70 -17.89 12.97
CA ASP A 65 6.91 -19.21 13.60
C ASP A 65 7.10 -20.37 12.59
N GLY A 66 7.73 -20.06 11.46
CA GLY A 66 7.96 -21.02 10.36
C GLY A 66 6.76 -21.25 9.44
N ALA A 67 5.59 -20.69 9.74
CA ALA A 67 4.43 -20.73 8.85
C ALA A 67 4.44 -19.55 7.86
N PRO A 68 4.25 -19.77 6.54
CA PRO A 68 4.13 -18.70 5.57
C PRO A 68 2.96 -17.76 5.88
N VAL A 69 3.14 -16.45 5.67
CA VAL A 69 2.06 -15.46 5.77
C VAL A 69 1.45 -15.25 4.38
N ASP A 70 0.15 -15.43 4.29
CA ASP A 70 -0.64 -15.07 3.12
C ASP A 70 -1.07 -13.61 3.22
N LEU A 71 -0.45 -12.72 2.43
CA LEU A 71 -0.65 -11.27 2.53
C LEU A 71 -2.12 -10.85 2.36
N PRO A 72 -2.86 -11.36 1.36
CA PRO A 72 -4.32 -11.19 1.25
C PRO A 72 -5.11 -11.52 2.52
N GLU A 73 -4.65 -12.43 3.36
CA GLU A 73 -5.34 -12.78 4.61
C GLU A 73 -5.03 -11.83 5.76
N THR A 74 -4.06 -10.94 5.59
CA THR A 74 -3.73 -9.91 6.59
C THR A 74 -4.56 -8.64 6.38
N THR A 75 -4.73 -7.87 7.45
CA THR A 75 -5.38 -6.56 7.43
C THR A 75 -4.42 -5.48 7.90
N VAL A 76 -4.39 -4.35 7.21
CA VAL A 76 -3.52 -3.22 7.54
C VAL A 76 -4.00 -2.54 8.83
N TYR A 77 -3.10 -2.42 9.81
CA TYR A 77 -3.28 -1.65 11.04
C TYR A 77 -2.64 -0.27 10.90
N LYS A 78 -3.43 0.77 11.17
CA LYS A 78 -3.07 2.20 11.08
C LYS A 78 -2.33 2.58 9.79
N SER A 79 -2.70 1.95 8.65
CA SER A 79 -2.02 2.15 7.36
C SER A 79 -0.51 1.80 7.36
N MET A 80 0.01 1.08 8.36
CA MET A 80 1.45 0.95 8.58
C MET A 80 1.95 -0.40 9.10
N MET A 81 1.10 -1.27 9.66
CA MET A 81 1.48 -2.63 10.11
C MET A 81 0.51 -3.67 9.55
N LEU A 82 0.86 -4.95 9.60
CA LEU A 82 -0.01 -6.05 9.17
C LEU A 82 -0.52 -6.86 10.37
N SER A 83 -1.80 -7.20 10.36
CA SER A 83 -2.37 -8.11 11.35
C SER A 83 -1.58 -9.41 11.44
N ASP A 84 -1.32 -9.85 12.66
CA ASP A 84 -0.66 -11.12 12.98
C ASP A 84 0.80 -11.24 12.50
N VAL A 85 1.39 -10.15 11.99
CA VAL A 85 2.82 -10.05 11.65
C VAL A 85 3.54 -9.19 12.69
N PRO A 86 4.34 -9.80 13.59
CA PRO A 86 5.02 -9.07 14.65
C PRO A 86 6.13 -8.16 14.12
N ASN A 87 6.31 -6.99 14.73
CA ASN A 87 7.42 -6.05 14.49
C ASN A 87 7.62 -5.63 13.02
N PHE A 88 6.60 -5.75 12.18
CA PHE A 88 6.66 -5.34 10.78
C PHE A 88 5.90 -4.04 10.56
N ALA A 89 6.62 -3.00 10.13
CA ALA A 89 6.07 -1.73 9.72
C ALA A 89 6.45 -1.41 8.27
N PHE A 90 5.54 -0.74 7.55
CA PHE A 90 5.71 -0.31 6.17
C PHE A 90 4.99 1.02 5.95
N ALA A 91 5.26 1.65 4.81
CA ALA A 91 4.55 2.87 4.40
C ALA A 91 3.81 2.66 3.09
N ILE A 92 2.52 3.03 3.07
CA ILE A 92 1.72 3.16 1.85
C ILE A 92 1.37 4.64 1.68
N GLY A 93 1.58 5.22 0.48
CA GLY A 93 1.23 6.60 0.21
C GLY A 93 -0.28 6.85 0.02
N TYR A 94 -0.65 8.12 -0.10
CA TYR A 94 -2.00 8.51 -0.50
C TYR A 94 -2.20 8.33 -2.00
N THR A 95 -3.41 7.95 -2.42
CA THR A 95 -3.76 7.87 -3.86
C THR A 95 -4.16 9.22 -4.46
N ASN A 96 -4.50 10.18 -3.60
CA ASN A 96 -4.99 11.53 -3.92
C ASN A 96 -4.06 12.66 -3.44
N ALA A 97 -2.95 12.35 -2.77
CA ALA A 97 -1.99 13.32 -2.25
C ALA A 97 -0.54 12.79 -2.34
N SER A 98 0.44 13.61 -1.97
CA SER A 98 1.85 13.19 -1.97
C SER A 98 2.08 12.00 -1.04
N TRP A 99 2.85 11.02 -1.51
CA TRP A 99 3.21 9.84 -0.71
C TRP A 99 4.04 10.20 0.52
N THR A 100 4.89 11.22 0.40
CA THR A 100 5.79 11.65 1.47
C THR A 100 5.05 12.11 2.73
N LEU A 101 3.82 12.61 2.58
CA LEU A 101 3.00 13.06 3.70
C LEU A 101 2.65 11.91 4.67
N ARG A 102 2.28 10.71 4.18
CA ARG A 102 2.01 9.58 5.09
C ARG A 102 3.31 9.01 5.63
N VAL A 103 4.36 8.96 4.81
CA VAL A 103 5.66 8.41 5.20
C VAL A 103 6.19 9.12 6.45
N ASP A 104 6.14 10.46 6.51
CA ASP A 104 6.58 11.22 7.69
C ASP A 104 5.82 10.81 8.97
N LEU A 105 4.49 10.72 8.88
CA LEU A 105 3.64 10.31 10.00
C LEU A 105 3.90 8.88 10.47
N VAL A 106 4.13 7.96 9.53
CA VAL A 106 4.47 6.56 9.84
C VAL A 106 5.82 6.50 10.55
N CYS A 107 6.84 7.19 10.04
CA CYS A 107 8.16 7.23 10.67
C CYS A 107 8.09 7.77 12.10
N GLU A 108 7.38 8.87 12.31
CA GLU A 108 7.19 9.44 13.66
C GLU A 108 6.47 8.45 14.59
N HIS A 109 5.39 7.83 14.13
CA HIS A 109 4.63 6.87 14.95
C HIS A 109 5.46 5.63 15.29
N VAL A 110 6.24 5.11 14.35
CA VAL A 110 7.16 3.98 14.58
C VAL A 110 8.20 4.34 15.64
N CYS A 111 8.81 5.53 15.59
CA CYS A 111 9.75 5.98 16.62
C CYS A 111 9.09 6.05 18.01
N ARG A 112 7.85 6.56 18.10
CA ARG A 112 7.09 6.60 19.36
C ARG A 112 6.74 5.19 19.85
N LEU A 113 6.39 4.29 18.95
CA LEU A 113 6.08 2.89 19.27
C LEU A 113 7.32 2.15 19.81
N LEU A 114 8.48 2.33 19.17
CA LEU A 114 9.75 1.77 19.65
C LEU A 114 10.12 2.30 21.04
N ALA A 115 10.01 3.61 21.26
CA ALA A 115 10.24 4.20 22.58
C ALA A 115 9.27 3.66 23.66
N HIS A 116 8.01 3.42 23.28
CA HIS A 116 7.03 2.79 24.17
C HIS A 116 7.43 1.35 24.49
N MET A 117 7.85 0.56 23.50
CA MET A 117 8.34 -0.81 23.71
C MET A 117 9.53 -0.85 24.67
N ASP A 118 10.52 0.02 24.46
CA ASP A 118 11.70 0.15 25.34
C ASP A 118 11.29 0.50 26.78
N GLY A 119 10.39 1.47 26.95
CA GLY A 119 9.91 1.90 28.27
C GLY A 119 9.11 0.83 29.03
N HIS A 120 8.54 -0.16 28.34
CA HIS A 120 7.73 -1.23 28.93
C HIS A 120 8.41 -2.61 28.88
N GLY A 121 9.66 -2.69 28.40
CA GLY A 121 10.39 -3.96 28.30
C GLY A 121 9.77 -4.95 27.32
N ALA A 122 9.11 -4.46 26.27
CA ALA A 122 8.50 -5.29 25.23
C ALA A 122 9.48 -5.48 24.07
N ASP A 123 9.70 -6.72 23.65
CA ASP A 123 10.55 -7.06 22.49
C ASP A 123 9.72 -7.24 21.21
N MET A 124 8.41 -7.44 21.37
CA MET A 124 7.49 -7.75 20.29
C MET A 124 6.21 -6.94 20.44
N VAL A 125 5.75 -6.40 19.32
CA VAL A 125 4.40 -5.87 19.14
C VAL A 125 3.76 -6.51 17.93
N VAL A 126 2.52 -6.98 18.08
CA VAL A 126 1.71 -7.53 16.98
C VAL A 126 0.30 -6.94 17.03
N PRO A 127 -0.21 -6.38 15.93
CA PRO A 127 -1.61 -6.02 15.83
C PRO A 127 -2.43 -7.30 15.59
N VAL A 128 -3.40 -7.55 16.45
CA VAL A 128 -4.30 -8.71 16.37
C VAL A 128 -5.68 -8.21 16.02
N ARG A 129 -6.21 -8.72 14.90
CA ARG A 129 -7.55 -8.34 14.43
C ARG A 129 -8.62 -9.12 15.16
N GLY A 130 -9.40 -8.43 16.00
CA GLY A 130 -10.65 -8.94 16.54
C GLY A 130 -11.80 -8.91 15.53
N GLU A 131 -12.98 -9.37 15.94
CA GLU A 131 -14.20 -9.32 15.11
C GLU A 131 -14.63 -7.88 14.77
N GLU A 132 -14.19 -6.90 15.56
CA GLU A 132 -14.55 -5.48 15.44
C GLU A 132 -13.88 -4.75 14.25
N GLY A 133 -13.00 -5.41 13.50
CA GLY A 133 -12.30 -4.83 12.35
C GLY A 133 -13.13 -4.63 11.08
N GLY A 134 -14.43 -4.91 11.15
CA GLY A 134 -15.40 -4.66 10.07
C GLY A 134 -15.26 -5.59 8.85
N GLU A 135 -15.75 -5.14 7.70
CA GLU A 135 -15.55 -5.85 6.43
C GLU A 135 -14.13 -5.61 5.91
N ARG A 136 -13.56 -6.59 5.21
CA ARG A 136 -12.28 -6.43 4.51
C ARG A 136 -12.52 -5.84 3.13
N LEU A 137 -11.89 -4.70 2.86
CA LEU A 137 -11.92 -4.01 1.57
C LEU A 137 -10.51 -3.95 0.96
N PRO A 138 -10.37 -3.82 -0.36
CA PRO A 138 -9.08 -3.55 -0.98
C PRO A 138 -8.42 -2.30 -0.37
N VAL A 139 -7.14 -2.39 -0.01
CA VAL A 139 -6.39 -1.26 0.56
C VAL A 139 -6.28 -0.06 -0.42
N PHE A 140 -6.34 -0.34 -1.72
CA PHE A 140 -6.42 0.66 -2.78
C PHE A 140 -7.76 0.58 -3.49
N ASN A 141 -8.53 1.67 -3.45
CA ASN A 141 -9.75 1.80 -4.24
C ASN A 141 -9.50 2.57 -5.55
N LEU A 142 -8.73 1.97 -6.46
CA LEU A 142 -8.41 2.53 -7.77
C LEU A 142 -8.98 1.67 -8.89
N THR A 143 -9.57 2.31 -9.91
CA THR A 143 -10.15 1.63 -11.08
C THR A 143 -9.14 1.36 -12.20
N SER A 144 -7.91 1.88 -12.07
CA SER A 144 -6.84 1.68 -13.05
C SER A 144 -6.58 0.19 -13.29
N GLY A 145 -6.52 -0.23 -14.55
CA GLY A 145 -6.42 -1.64 -14.91
C GLY A 145 -5.21 -2.35 -14.28
N TYR A 146 -4.08 -1.66 -14.15
CA TYR A 146 -2.88 -2.21 -13.53
C TYR A 146 -3.03 -2.50 -12.03
N VAL A 147 -3.81 -1.68 -11.32
CA VAL A 147 -4.14 -1.92 -9.92
C VAL A 147 -5.09 -3.11 -9.81
N ARG A 148 -6.18 -3.12 -10.60
CA ARG A 148 -7.17 -4.21 -10.57
C ARG A 148 -6.55 -5.59 -10.84
N ARG A 149 -5.54 -5.68 -11.69
CA ARG A 149 -4.79 -6.93 -11.93
C ARG A 149 -4.01 -7.41 -10.71
N GLY A 150 -3.49 -6.49 -9.89
CA GLY A 150 -2.63 -6.81 -8.74
C GLY A 150 -3.32 -6.77 -7.38
N SER A 151 -4.52 -6.19 -7.26
CA SER A 151 -5.20 -5.95 -5.97
C SER A 151 -5.33 -7.20 -5.10
N HIS A 152 -5.55 -8.37 -5.71
CA HIS A 152 -5.70 -9.65 -5.02
C HIS A 152 -4.42 -10.17 -4.35
N LEU A 153 -3.26 -9.52 -4.58
CA LEU A 153 -1.97 -9.88 -3.97
C LEU A 153 -1.68 -9.08 -2.70
N PHE A 154 -2.46 -8.03 -2.43
CA PHE A 154 -2.21 -7.07 -1.35
C PHE A 154 -3.01 -7.40 -0.10
N PRO A 155 -2.57 -6.93 1.08
CA PRO A 155 -3.39 -6.97 2.29
C PRO A 155 -4.68 -6.14 2.13
N HIS A 156 -5.66 -6.43 2.98
CA HIS A 156 -6.91 -5.69 3.02
C HIS A 156 -6.86 -4.53 4.02
N ALA A 157 -7.74 -3.55 3.84
CA ALA A 157 -8.11 -2.60 4.88
C ALA A 157 -9.43 -3.04 5.54
N GLY A 158 -9.63 -2.66 6.80
CA GLY A 158 -10.93 -2.77 7.47
C GLY A 158 -11.81 -1.53 7.24
N THR A 159 -13.07 -1.62 7.67
CA THR A 159 -14.02 -0.50 7.60
C THR A 159 -14.16 0.31 8.89
N SER A 160 -13.49 -0.09 9.97
CA SER A 160 -13.64 0.49 11.30
C SER A 160 -12.31 0.63 12.06
N GLY A 161 -12.28 1.60 12.97
CA GLY A 161 -11.20 1.78 13.94
C GLY A 161 -9.81 1.88 13.31
N PRO A 162 -8.78 1.29 13.94
CA PRO A 162 -7.41 1.38 13.45
C PRO A 162 -7.16 0.54 12.19
N TRP A 163 -8.11 -0.31 11.77
CA TRP A 163 -7.98 -1.17 10.58
C TRP A 163 -8.26 -0.43 9.28
N THR A 164 -8.82 0.79 9.36
CA THR A 164 -9.05 1.63 8.19
C THR A 164 -7.75 2.14 7.57
N SER A 165 -7.76 2.36 6.25
CA SER A 165 -6.65 3.02 5.53
C SER A 165 -7.15 4.29 4.82
N PRO A 166 -7.49 5.35 5.58
CA PRO A 166 -8.10 6.55 5.03
C PRO A 166 -7.14 7.29 4.09
N MET A 167 -7.62 7.72 2.92
CA MET A 167 -6.83 8.56 2.01
C MET A 167 -6.97 10.06 2.37
N ALA A 168 -6.84 10.37 3.66
CA ALA A 168 -7.02 11.70 4.23
C ALA A 168 -5.88 12.02 5.20
N TYR A 169 -5.10 13.05 4.88
CA TYR A 169 -3.88 13.38 5.63
C TYR A 169 -4.20 13.83 7.05
N GLU A 170 -5.22 14.67 7.22
CA GLU A 170 -5.63 15.23 8.49
C GLU A 170 -6.07 14.14 9.48
N VAL A 171 -6.79 13.13 8.98
CA VAL A 171 -7.21 11.96 9.77
C VAL A 171 -6.00 11.14 10.22
N ASP A 172 -5.03 10.92 9.32
CA ASP A 172 -3.80 10.20 9.67
C ASP A 172 -2.91 11.03 10.61
N VAL A 173 -2.93 12.37 10.56
CA VAL A 173 -2.24 13.24 11.55
C VAL A 173 -2.83 13.00 12.95
N GLU A 174 -4.15 13.09 13.09
CA GLU A 174 -4.81 12.83 14.39
C GLU A 174 -4.51 11.42 14.89
N ARG A 175 -4.54 10.42 14.00
CA ARG A 175 -4.40 9.01 14.36
C ARG A 175 -2.95 8.58 14.66
N LEU A 176 -1.98 9.09 13.89
CA LEU A 176 -0.57 8.68 13.95
C LEU A 176 0.29 9.64 14.77
N ARG A 177 0.14 10.95 14.56
CA ARG A 177 0.99 11.95 15.24
C ARG A 177 0.50 12.20 16.67
N PHE A 178 -0.79 12.44 16.84
CA PHE A 178 -1.36 12.79 18.15
C PHE A 178 -2.03 11.61 18.86
N GLY A 179 -2.45 10.59 18.12
CA GLY A 179 -3.09 9.41 18.65
C GLY A 179 -2.18 8.56 19.55
N PRO A 180 -2.77 7.69 20.39
CA PRO A 180 -2.02 6.78 21.23
C PRO A 180 -1.21 5.79 20.39
N VAL A 181 -0.07 5.36 20.93
CA VAL A 181 0.78 4.32 20.32
C VAL A 181 0.25 2.92 20.60
N ASP A 182 -0.35 2.72 21.76
CA ASP A 182 -0.96 1.50 22.24
C ASP A 182 -2.47 1.48 21.96
N GLY A 183 -3.08 0.31 22.16
CA GLY A 183 -4.50 0.09 21.94
C GLY A 183 -4.90 -1.37 22.19
N PRO A 184 -6.20 -1.65 22.33
CA PRO A 184 -6.71 -3.00 22.61
C PRO A 184 -6.45 -4.00 21.48
N GLU A 185 -6.06 -3.55 20.28
CA GLU A 185 -5.68 -4.39 19.15
C GLU A 185 -4.19 -4.75 19.17
N LEU A 186 -3.34 -4.04 19.92
CA LEU A 186 -1.92 -4.35 20.00
C LEU A 186 -1.66 -5.35 21.13
N ARG A 187 -0.82 -6.35 20.85
CA ARG A 187 -0.29 -7.27 21.85
C ARG A 187 1.21 -7.04 21.94
N PHE A 188 1.65 -6.61 23.12
CA PHE A 188 3.06 -6.48 23.47
C PHE A 188 3.51 -7.75 24.21
N ARG A 189 4.70 -8.25 23.87
CA ARG A 189 5.30 -9.40 24.53
C ARG A 189 6.78 -9.16 24.77
N THR A 190 7.26 -9.65 25.91
CA THR A 190 8.69 -9.82 26.18
C THR A 190 9.10 -11.18 25.64
N ARG A 191 10.30 -11.27 25.06
CA ARG A 191 10.86 -12.54 24.59
C ARG A 191 11.14 -13.43 25.80
N ASP A 192 10.70 -14.68 25.75
CA ASP A 192 11.23 -15.70 26.65
C ASP A 192 12.72 -15.86 26.35
N ARG A 193 13.57 -15.35 27.25
CA ARG A 193 15.00 -15.57 27.23
C ARG A 193 15.26 -17.04 27.58
N SER A 194 15.07 -17.95 26.63
CA SER A 194 15.77 -19.23 26.70
C SER A 194 17.28 -18.94 26.66
N PRO A 195 18.08 -19.51 27.58
CA PRO A 195 19.51 -19.22 27.65
C PRO A 195 20.16 -19.52 26.30
N ASP A 196 21.00 -18.59 25.83
CA ASP A 196 21.74 -18.72 24.59
C ASP A 196 22.55 -20.04 24.62
N PRO A 197 22.34 -20.97 23.67
CA PRO A 197 23.13 -22.19 23.62
C PRO A 197 24.62 -21.91 23.39
N ILE A 198 24.97 -20.71 22.93
CA ILE A 198 26.34 -20.26 22.70
C ILE A 198 27.07 -19.91 24.01
N ALA A 199 26.36 -19.53 25.07
CA ALA A 199 26.98 -19.16 26.35
C ALA A 199 27.32 -20.37 27.25
N ALA A 200 26.85 -21.58 26.91
CA ALA A 200 27.07 -22.80 27.70
C ALA A 200 28.34 -23.59 27.31
N GLY A 201 29.14 -23.09 26.36
CA GLY A 201 30.31 -23.77 25.82
C GLY A 201 31.64 -23.02 25.97
N ALA A 202 31.72 -21.99 26.83
CA ALA A 202 32.94 -21.24 27.11
C ALA A 202 33.46 -21.50 28.53
#